data_AF-A0A1A8L4I3-F1
#
_entry.id   AF-A0A1A8L4I3-F1
#
_cell.length_a   1.000
_cell.length_b   1.000
_cell.length_c   1.000
_cell.angle_alpha   90.00
_cell.angle_beta   90.00
_cell.angle_gamma   90.00
#
_symmetry.space_group_name_H-M   'P 1'
#
loop_
_entity.id
_entity.type
_entity.pdbx_description
1 polymer ?
#
loop_
_entity_poly.entity_id
_entity_poly.type
_entity_poly.pdbx_seq_one_letter_code
_entity_poly.pdbx_strand_id
1 'polypeptide(L)'
;KKMKEEGLCWDECISVCTDGAAAMLEKNKGLKARVVQVAPHINFTYCIIHREVLASKSLDPELKTVLESATKIVNHIKSRPLNTRLFAALCNEMGSEHQSLLFHTEVRWLSRGNVLRRLFELRDEVRLFLLEHGSHLAAHLTDPDWLTRLAYLACIFDKLNGLNTSLQVENANIMSLNDKINAFKRKLDRWSAR
;
A
#
# COMPACT_ATOMS: atom_id res chain seq x y z
N LYS A 1 32.92 -0.43 3.84
CA LYS A 1 33.16 -1.55 4.79
C LYS A 1 32.64 -2.85 4.19
N LYS A 2 31.31 -3.02 4.05
CA LYS A 2 30.72 -4.24 3.47
C LYS A 2 31.23 -4.66 2.08
N MET A 3 31.32 -3.74 1.11
CA MET A 3 31.93 -4.06 -0.20
C MET A 3 33.33 -4.69 -0.08
N LYS A 4 34.18 -4.16 0.82
CA LYS A 4 35.53 -4.71 1.05
C LYS A 4 35.49 -6.07 1.76
N GLU A 5 34.56 -6.28 2.68
CA GLU A 5 34.36 -7.56 3.39
C GLU A 5 33.93 -8.67 2.41
N GLU A 6 33.14 -8.33 1.40
CA GLU A 6 32.68 -9.24 0.34
C GLU A 6 33.66 -9.34 -0.84
N GLY A 7 34.84 -8.71 -0.75
CA GLY A 7 35.83 -8.70 -1.84
C GLY A 7 35.41 -7.93 -3.10
N LEU A 8 34.39 -7.08 -3.02
CA LEU A 8 33.85 -6.29 -4.14
C LEU A 8 34.54 -4.93 -4.25
N CYS A 9 34.88 -4.53 -5.48
CA CYS A 9 35.47 -3.22 -5.75
C CYS A 9 34.41 -2.16 -6.08
N TRP A 10 34.62 -0.93 -5.61
CA TRP A 10 33.74 0.18 -6.00
C TRP A 10 33.93 0.61 -7.46
N ASP A 11 35.10 0.37 -8.05
CA ASP A 11 35.38 0.71 -9.45
C ASP A 11 34.51 -0.11 -10.42
N GLU A 12 34.13 -1.33 -10.02
CA GLU A 12 33.24 -2.22 -10.77
C GLU A 12 31.76 -1.91 -10.54
N CYS A 13 31.44 -1.08 -9.55
CA CYS A 13 30.08 -0.65 -9.29
C CYS A 13 29.68 0.45 -10.29
N ILE A 14 28.68 0.19 -11.12
CA ILE A 14 28.21 1.16 -12.13
C ILE A 14 27.09 2.04 -11.57
N SER A 15 26.23 1.47 -10.70
CA SER A 15 25.09 2.20 -10.14
C SER A 15 24.62 1.66 -8.80
N VAL A 16 24.00 2.54 -8.01
CA VAL A 16 23.34 2.24 -6.75
C VAL A 16 21.89 2.70 -6.83
N CYS A 17 20.96 1.80 -6.54
CA CYS A 17 19.54 2.08 -6.46
C CYS A 17 19.15 2.32 -4.99
N THR A 18 18.45 3.42 -4.69
CA THR A 18 18.03 3.75 -3.31
C THR A 18 16.54 4.09 -3.25
N ASP A 19 15.96 3.97 -2.05
CA ASP A 19 14.58 4.40 -1.78
C ASP A 19 14.40 5.92 -1.78
N GLY A 20 15.47 6.69 -1.91
CA GLY A 20 15.43 8.14 -1.92
C GLY A 20 15.25 8.80 -0.55
N ALA A 21 15.29 8.04 0.55
CA ALA A 21 15.23 8.60 1.88
C ALA A 21 16.38 9.60 2.14
N ALA A 22 16.18 10.56 3.04
CA ALA A 22 17.20 11.56 3.38
C ALA A 22 18.54 10.89 3.78
N ALA A 23 18.49 9.83 4.58
CA ALA A 23 19.67 9.04 4.95
C ALA A 23 20.43 8.46 3.74
N MET A 24 19.78 8.27 2.59
CA MET A 24 20.39 7.74 1.37
C MET A 24 20.90 8.84 0.43
N LEU A 25 20.13 9.92 0.26
CA LEU A 25 20.40 10.93 -0.78
C LEU A 25 20.85 12.30 -0.27
N GLU A 26 20.84 12.55 1.04
CA GLU A 26 21.26 13.84 1.60
C GLU A 26 22.69 14.19 1.16
N LYS A 27 22.87 15.45 0.74
CA LYS A 27 24.09 15.95 0.10
C LYS A 27 25.35 15.85 0.96
N ASN A 28 25.21 15.94 2.29
CA ASN A 28 26.36 16.06 3.21
C ASN A 28 26.57 14.79 4.04
N LYS A 29 25.50 14.11 4.43
CA LYS A 29 25.54 12.99 5.38
C LYS A 29 24.98 11.68 4.81
N GLY A 30 24.29 11.73 3.68
CA GLY A 30 23.64 10.57 3.10
C GLY A 30 24.62 9.57 2.49
N LEU A 31 24.14 8.35 2.24
CA LEU A 31 24.90 7.30 1.56
C LEU A 31 25.55 7.82 0.27
N LYS A 32 24.79 8.55 -0.56
CA LYS A 32 25.29 9.14 -1.81
C LYS A 32 26.53 10.01 -1.60
N ALA A 33 26.50 10.89 -0.59
CA ALA A 33 27.62 11.77 -0.27
C ALA A 33 28.90 10.97 0.06
N ARG A 34 28.75 9.87 0.80
CA ARG A 34 29.86 9.00 1.20
C ARG A 34 30.39 8.14 0.06
N VAL A 35 29.51 7.63 -0.80
CA VAL A 35 29.90 6.80 -1.94
C VAL A 35 30.61 7.64 -3.00
N VAL A 36 30.11 8.83 -3.30
CA VAL A 36 30.73 9.72 -4.30
C VAL A 36 32.15 10.15 -3.88
N GLN A 37 32.47 10.18 -2.59
CA GLN A 37 33.83 10.44 -2.09
C GLN A 37 34.84 9.33 -2.46
N VAL A 38 34.38 8.08 -2.60
CA VAL A 38 35.24 6.93 -2.90
C VAL A 38 35.09 6.43 -4.33
N ALA A 39 33.98 6.73 -4.99
CA ALA A 39 33.65 6.29 -6.34
C ALA A 39 32.77 7.34 -7.04
N PRO A 40 33.39 8.42 -7.56
CA PRO A 40 32.66 9.54 -8.18
C PRO A 40 31.88 9.17 -9.44
N HIS A 41 32.22 8.05 -10.10
CA HIS A 41 31.61 7.57 -11.34
C HIS A 41 30.26 6.88 -11.14
N ILE A 42 29.90 6.51 -9.90
CA ILE A 42 28.69 5.74 -9.62
C ILE A 42 27.43 6.57 -9.87
N ASN A 43 26.51 5.99 -10.65
CA ASN A 43 25.20 6.56 -10.87
C ASN A 43 24.22 6.19 -9.75
N PHE A 44 23.44 7.16 -9.27
CA PHE A 44 22.37 6.93 -8.30
C PHE A 44 21.01 6.93 -8.99
N THR A 45 20.26 5.85 -8.81
CA THR A 45 18.89 5.72 -9.31
C THR A 45 17.90 5.56 -8.16
N TYR A 46 16.63 5.88 -8.42
CA TYR A 46 15.56 5.69 -7.47
C TYR A 46 14.91 4.32 -7.67
N CYS A 47 14.61 3.65 -6.56
CA CYS A 47 13.89 2.40 -6.55
C CYS A 47 12.51 2.56 -7.19
N ILE A 48 12.28 1.82 -8.29
CA ILE A 48 11.02 1.89 -9.04
C ILE A 48 9.83 1.46 -8.18
N ILE A 49 10.04 0.48 -7.30
CA ILE A 49 9.03 -0.01 -6.34
C ILE A 49 8.67 1.11 -5.37
N HIS A 50 9.67 1.84 -4.86
CA HIS A 50 9.42 2.97 -3.97
C HIS A 50 8.67 4.10 -4.70
N ARG A 51 9.05 4.41 -5.95
CA ARG A 51 8.35 5.41 -6.77
C ARG A 51 6.90 5.04 -7.05
N GLU A 52 6.62 3.76 -7.33
CA GLU A 52 5.27 3.24 -7.51
C GLU A 52 4.43 3.40 -6.23
N VAL A 53 4.99 3.05 -5.06
CA VAL A 53 4.33 3.24 -3.76
C VAL A 53 4.07 4.72 -3.46
N LEU A 54 4.99 5.62 -3.83
CA LEU A 54 4.77 7.06 -3.66
C LEU A 54 3.67 7.58 -4.60
N ALA A 55 3.67 7.14 -5.86
CA ALA A 55 2.65 7.55 -6.83
C ALA A 55 1.26 7.08 -6.43
N SER A 56 1.14 5.85 -5.91
CA SER A 56 -0.15 5.30 -5.47
C SER A 56 -0.74 5.97 -4.22
N LYS A 57 0.04 6.77 -3.49
CA LYS A 57 -0.47 7.57 -2.34
C LYS A 57 -1.23 8.82 -2.77
N SER A 58 -1.10 9.24 -4.03
CA SER A 58 -1.84 10.38 -4.55
C SER A 58 -3.30 9.98 -4.75
N LEU A 59 -4.18 10.48 -3.90
CA LEU A 59 -5.62 10.25 -3.97
C LEU A 59 -6.36 11.57 -4.10
N ASP A 60 -7.45 11.54 -4.85
CA ASP A 60 -8.45 12.59 -4.86
C ASP A 60 -8.97 12.84 -3.42
N PRO A 61 -9.26 14.09 -3.01
CA PRO A 61 -9.74 14.42 -1.67
C PRO A 61 -10.96 13.59 -1.23
N GLU A 62 -11.92 13.34 -2.11
CA GLU A 62 -13.13 12.58 -1.76
C GLU A 62 -12.80 11.11 -1.46
N LEU A 63 -11.95 10.50 -2.30
CA LEU A 63 -11.45 9.14 -2.09
C LEU A 63 -10.58 9.04 -0.82
N LYS A 64 -9.82 10.08 -0.50
CA LYS A 64 -9.03 10.15 0.73
C LYS A 64 -9.93 10.15 1.96
N THR A 65 -11.03 10.89 1.95
CA THR A 65 -12.01 10.89 3.06
C THR A 65 -12.66 9.51 3.25
N VAL A 66 -13.00 8.81 2.16
CA VAL A 66 -13.50 7.43 2.23
C VAL A 66 -12.44 6.50 2.85
N LEU A 67 -11.18 6.61 2.42
CA LEU A 67 -10.08 5.81 2.98
C LEU A 67 -9.87 6.05 4.48
N GLU A 68 -9.91 7.30 4.92
CA GLU A 68 -9.75 7.69 6.31
C GLU A 68 -10.91 7.19 7.19
N SER A 69 -12.15 7.34 6.73
CA SER A 69 -13.34 6.85 7.44
C SER A 69 -13.36 5.31 7.50
N ALA A 70 -13.00 4.61 6.43
CA ALA A 70 -12.82 3.16 6.42
C ALA A 70 -11.75 2.71 7.43
N THR A 71 -10.63 3.44 7.51
CA THR A 71 -9.57 3.16 8.49
C THR A 71 -10.08 3.35 9.93
N LYS A 72 -10.88 4.40 10.19
CA LYS A 72 -11.50 4.63 11.50
C LYS A 72 -12.44 3.48 11.89
N ILE A 73 -13.25 2.98 10.96
CA ILE A 73 -14.13 1.82 11.17
C ILE A 73 -13.33 0.59 11.58
N VAL A 74 -12.29 0.25 10.80
CA VAL A 74 -11.44 -0.92 11.09
C VAL A 74 -10.76 -0.76 12.46
N ASN A 75 -10.21 0.42 12.75
CA ASN A 75 -9.55 0.69 14.03
C ASN A 75 -10.52 0.64 15.22
N HIS A 76 -11.77 1.09 15.05
CA HIS A 76 -12.78 1.00 16.11
C HIS A 76 -13.01 -0.44 16.57
N ILE A 77 -13.06 -1.38 15.62
CA ILE A 77 -13.26 -2.82 15.91
C ILE A 77 -11.96 -3.48 16.38
N LYS A 78 -10.82 -3.16 15.73
CA LYS A 78 -9.55 -3.84 15.96
C LYS A 78 -8.72 -3.31 17.13
N SER A 79 -8.96 -2.07 17.57
CA SER A 79 -8.20 -1.47 18.68
C SER A 79 -8.47 -2.13 20.04
N ARG A 80 -9.61 -2.81 20.20
CA ARG A 80 -10.00 -3.49 21.44
C ARG A 80 -10.10 -5.00 21.23
N PRO A 81 -9.38 -5.83 22.01
CA PRO A 81 -9.47 -7.29 21.90
C PRO A 81 -10.89 -7.83 22.08
N LEU A 82 -11.68 -7.23 22.97
CA LEU A 82 -13.08 -7.60 23.17
C LEU A 82 -13.91 -7.35 21.91
N ASN A 83 -13.81 -6.16 21.31
CA ASN A 83 -14.53 -5.83 20.07
C ASN A 83 -14.15 -6.80 18.94
N THR A 84 -12.86 -7.16 18.82
CA THR A 84 -12.42 -8.14 17.82
C THR A 84 -13.06 -9.52 18.05
N ARG A 85 -13.17 -9.97 19.31
CA ARG A 85 -13.82 -11.25 19.64
C ARG A 85 -15.32 -11.23 19.39
N LEU A 86 -16.01 -10.16 19.80
CA LEU A 86 -17.45 -9.98 19.59
C LEU A 86 -17.78 -9.90 18.11
N PHE A 87 -17.00 -9.13 17.35
CA PHE A 87 -17.14 -9.04 15.90
C PHE A 87 -16.94 -10.40 15.22
N ALA A 88 -15.97 -11.20 15.67
CA ALA A 88 -15.76 -12.54 15.13
C ALA A 88 -16.93 -13.50 15.41
N ALA A 89 -17.53 -13.41 16.60
CA ALA A 89 -18.73 -14.16 16.94
C ALA A 89 -19.91 -13.75 16.04
N LEU A 90 -20.13 -12.44 15.86
CA LEU A 90 -21.16 -11.91 14.97
C LEU A 90 -20.98 -12.40 13.52
N CYS A 91 -19.76 -12.33 12.97
CA CYS A 91 -19.46 -12.85 11.63
C CYS A 91 -19.77 -14.35 11.52
N ASN A 92 -19.44 -15.12 12.55
CA ASN A 92 -19.73 -16.55 12.56
C ASN A 92 -21.23 -16.85 12.60
N GLU A 93 -22.00 -16.10 13.39
CA GLU A 93 -23.46 -16.21 13.47
C GLU A 93 -24.16 -15.81 12.16
N MET A 94 -23.62 -14.81 11.47
CA MET A 94 -24.10 -14.36 10.17
C MET A 94 -23.66 -15.25 9.00
N GLY A 95 -22.84 -16.28 9.27
CA GLY A 95 -22.36 -17.20 8.24
C GLY A 95 -21.35 -16.58 7.26
N SER A 96 -20.65 -15.52 7.69
CA SER A 96 -19.67 -14.82 6.86
C SER A 96 -18.47 -15.71 6.55
N GLU A 97 -17.92 -15.62 5.33
CA GLU A 97 -16.70 -16.33 4.93
C GLU A 97 -15.49 -15.94 5.81
N HIS A 98 -15.50 -14.72 6.32
CA HIS A 98 -14.41 -14.16 7.12
C HIS A 98 -14.91 -13.75 8.50
N GLN A 99 -14.18 -14.18 9.53
CA GLN A 99 -14.53 -13.88 10.93
C GLN A 99 -13.74 -12.70 11.50
N SER A 100 -12.92 -12.02 10.70
CA SER A 100 -12.15 -10.89 11.21
C SER A 100 -11.75 -9.89 10.13
N LEU A 101 -11.72 -8.63 10.54
CA LEU A 101 -11.06 -7.56 9.80
C LEU A 101 -9.55 -7.68 9.91
N LEU A 102 -8.87 -7.32 8.82
CA LEU A 102 -7.42 -7.19 8.77
C LEU A 102 -6.99 -5.90 9.48
N PHE A 103 -5.94 -5.98 10.29
CA PHE A 103 -5.37 -4.80 10.93
C PHE A 103 -4.37 -4.11 9.99
N HIS A 104 -4.36 -2.79 9.98
CA HIS A 104 -3.40 -1.99 9.22
C HIS A 104 -2.42 -1.29 10.14
N THR A 105 -1.14 -1.29 9.78
CA THR A 105 -0.16 -0.31 10.27
C THR A 105 0.24 0.58 9.10
N GLU A 106 0.32 1.90 9.33
CA GLU A 106 0.53 2.92 8.29
C GLU A 106 1.73 2.67 7.36
N VAL A 107 2.66 1.81 7.79
CA VAL A 107 3.94 1.52 7.16
C VAL A 107 3.82 0.87 5.77
N ARG A 108 2.71 0.18 5.45
CA ARG A 108 2.57 -0.52 4.15
C ARG A 108 1.29 -0.10 3.42
N TRP A 109 1.41 0.84 2.48
CA TRP A 109 0.28 1.33 1.68
C TRP A 109 -0.50 0.21 0.97
N LEU A 110 0.21 -0.81 0.49
CA LEU A 110 -0.35 -1.94 -0.25
C LEU A 110 -1.23 -2.87 0.60
N SER A 111 -1.01 -2.95 1.92
CA SER A 111 -1.90 -3.73 2.78
C SER A 111 -3.26 -3.04 2.98
N ARG A 112 -3.41 -1.75 2.62
CA ARG A 112 -4.70 -1.06 2.64
C ARG A 112 -5.69 -1.71 1.67
N GLY A 113 -5.25 -2.15 0.49
CA GLY A 113 -6.14 -2.81 -0.48
C GLY A 113 -6.86 -4.03 0.09
N ASN A 114 -6.11 -4.92 0.76
CA ASN A 114 -6.68 -6.11 1.38
C ASN A 114 -7.62 -5.76 2.54
N VAL A 115 -7.28 -4.73 3.33
CA VAL A 115 -8.13 -4.25 4.44
C VAL A 115 -9.45 -3.71 3.91
N LEU A 116 -9.43 -2.90 2.84
CA LEU A 116 -10.65 -2.34 2.25
C LEU A 116 -11.51 -3.40 1.59
N ARG A 117 -10.90 -4.38 0.91
CA ARG A 117 -11.63 -5.53 0.37
C ARG A 117 -12.35 -6.29 1.49
N ARG A 118 -11.63 -6.63 2.56
CA ARG A 118 -12.19 -7.33 3.71
C ARG A 118 -13.31 -6.53 4.38
N LEU A 119 -13.14 -5.22 4.51
CA LEU A 119 -14.18 -4.33 5.03
C LEU A 119 -15.42 -4.32 4.14
N PHE A 120 -15.25 -4.31 2.82
CA PHE A 120 -16.36 -4.33 1.87
C PHE A 120 -17.12 -5.67 1.88
N GLU A 121 -16.39 -6.79 1.97
CA GLU A 121 -16.96 -8.14 2.12
C GLU A 121 -17.81 -8.23 3.40
N LEU A 122 -17.29 -7.71 4.52
CA LEU A 122 -17.94 -7.77 5.84
C LEU A 122 -18.80 -6.53 6.17
N ARG A 123 -19.24 -5.78 5.16
CA ARG A 123 -19.91 -4.48 5.37
C ARG A 123 -21.21 -4.60 6.17
N ASP A 124 -21.93 -5.71 6.04
CA ASP A 124 -23.22 -5.91 6.72
C ASP A 124 -23.01 -6.24 8.21
N GLU A 125 -22.05 -7.10 8.52
CA GLU A 125 -21.60 -7.45 9.88
C GLU A 125 -21.03 -6.21 10.57
N VAL A 126 -20.18 -5.45 9.87
CA VAL A 126 -19.59 -4.23 10.41
C VAL A 126 -20.67 -3.19 10.68
N ARG A 127 -21.66 -3.05 9.80
CA ARG A 127 -22.80 -2.14 10.02
C ARG A 127 -23.56 -2.53 11.28
N LEU A 128 -23.94 -3.81 11.42
CA LEU A 128 -24.68 -4.28 12.59
C LEU A 128 -23.88 -4.08 13.88
N PHE A 129 -22.61 -4.47 13.87
CA PHE A 129 -21.70 -4.26 15.01
C PHE A 129 -21.65 -2.79 15.44
N LEU A 130 -21.51 -1.86 14.48
CA LEU A 130 -21.45 -0.42 14.77
C LEU A 130 -22.78 0.14 15.29
N LEU A 131 -23.92 -0.35 14.77
CA LEU A 131 -25.25 0.05 15.23
C LEU A 131 -25.50 -0.38 16.68
N GLU A 132 -25.16 -1.61 17.04
CA GLU A 132 -25.28 -2.13 18.41
C GLU A 132 -24.43 -1.33 19.41
N HIS A 133 -23.30 -0.80 18.95
CA HIS A 133 -22.41 0.03 19.76
C HIS A 133 -22.71 1.54 19.67
N GLY A 134 -23.81 1.94 19.02
CA GLY A 134 -24.23 3.34 18.91
C GLY A 134 -23.25 4.25 18.14
N SER A 135 -22.44 3.67 17.25
CA SER A 135 -21.41 4.41 16.52
C SER A 135 -21.97 5.07 15.27
N HIS A 136 -21.78 6.40 15.14
CA HIS A 136 -22.16 7.17 13.95
C HIS A 136 -21.50 6.68 12.66
N LEU A 137 -20.39 5.93 12.75
CA LEU A 137 -19.68 5.36 11.61
C LEU A 137 -20.55 4.36 10.81
N ALA A 138 -21.60 3.80 11.43
CA ALA A 138 -22.55 2.91 10.75
C ALA A 138 -23.23 3.58 9.55
N ALA A 139 -23.42 4.91 9.58
CA ALA A 139 -24.08 5.66 8.51
C ALA A 139 -23.34 5.57 7.17
N HIS A 140 -22.01 5.46 7.18
CA HIS A 140 -21.23 5.26 5.96
C HIS A 140 -21.56 3.95 5.24
N LEU A 141 -21.93 2.91 5.99
CA LEU A 141 -22.25 1.58 5.43
C LEU A 141 -23.70 1.48 4.93
N THR A 142 -24.46 2.58 5.03
CA THR A 142 -25.77 2.74 4.40
C THR A 142 -25.75 3.71 3.21
N ASP A 143 -24.66 4.44 3.03
CA ASP A 143 -24.49 5.40 1.94
C ASP A 143 -23.99 4.69 0.67
N PRO A 144 -24.80 4.63 -0.40
CA PRO A 144 -24.41 3.98 -1.66
C PRO A 144 -23.20 4.64 -2.34
N ASP A 145 -23.03 5.95 -2.22
CA ASP A 145 -21.90 6.65 -2.83
C ASP A 145 -20.60 6.27 -2.12
N TRP A 146 -20.63 6.28 -0.78
CA TRP A 146 -19.51 5.84 0.04
C TRP A 146 -19.12 4.39 -0.24
N LEU A 147 -20.10 3.48 -0.33
CA LEU A 147 -19.86 2.06 -0.65
C LEU A 147 -19.26 1.88 -2.05
N THR A 148 -19.74 2.66 -3.03
CA THR A 148 -19.21 2.62 -4.40
C THR A 148 -17.75 3.06 -4.44
N ARG A 149 -17.41 4.13 -3.73
CA ARG A 149 -16.02 4.62 -3.60
C ARG A 149 -15.14 3.65 -2.82
N LEU A 150 -15.65 3.01 -1.77
CA LEU A 150 -14.93 1.97 -1.04
C LEU A 150 -14.60 0.79 -1.97
N ALA A 151 -15.57 0.33 -2.76
CA ALA A 151 -15.39 -0.75 -3.73
C ALA A 151 -14.36 -0.37 -4.80
N TYR A 152 -14.44 0.86 -5.33
CA TYR A 152 -13.47 1.40 -6.26
C TYR A 152 -12.05 1.37 -5.67
N LEU A 153 -11.89 1.88 -4.43
CA LEU A 153 -10.60 1.87 -3.74
C LEU A 153 -10.08 0.45 -3.58
N ALA A 154 -10.88 -0.48 -3.06
CA ALA A 154 -10.49 -1.88 -2.91
C ALA A 154 -10.01 -2.50 -4.24
N CYS A 155 -10.68 -2.16 -5.35
CA CYS A 155 -10.32 -2.62 -6.69
C CYS A 155 -9.02 -2.00 -7.21
N ILE A 156 -8.86 -0.67 -7.17
CA ILE A 156 -7.64 -0.03 -7.69
C ILE A 156 -6.41 -0.39 -6.87
N PHE A 157 -6.56 -0.52 -5.55
CA PHE A 157 -5.47 -0.97 -4.67
C PHE A 157 -5.04 -2.40 -4.96
N ASP A 158 -5.96 -3.30 -5.32
CA ASP A 158 -5.61 -4.65 -5.79
C ASP A 158 -4.69 -4.61 -7.01
N LYS A 159 -5.03 -3.75 -7.99
CA LYS A 159 -4.25 -3.61 -9.22
C LYS A 159 -2.88 -3.00 -8.97
N LEU A 160 -2.81 -2.00 -8.10
CA LEU A 160 -1.54 -1.41 -7.66
C LEU A 160 -0.67 -2.42 -6.90
N ASN A 161 -1.27 -3.22 -6.01
CA ASN A 161 -0.55 -4.29 -5.32
C ASN A 161 -0.04 -5.36 -6.30
N GLY A 162 -0.85 -5.76 -7.29
CA GLY A 162 -0.41 -6.67 -8.35
C GLY A 162 0.76 -6.11 -9.16
N LEU A 163 0.73 -4.82 -9.50
CA LEU A 163 1.87 -4.15 -10.12
C LEU A 163 3.10 -4.21 -9.21
N ASN A 164 2.96 -3.82 -7.94
CA ASN A 164 4.06 -3.78 -6.99
C ASN A 164 4.73 -5.16 -6.82
N THR A 165 3.94 -6.23 -6.62
CA THR A 165 4.45 -7.60 -6.57
C THR A 165 5.17 -7.97 -7.86
N SER A 166 4.63 -7.58 -9.02
CA SER A 166 5.29 -7.85 -10.30
C SER A 166 6.62 -7.11 -10.46
N LEU A 167 6.86 -6.02 -9.73
CA LEU A 167 8.14 -5.28 -9.76
C LEU A 167 9.19 -5.89 -8.82
N GLN A 168 8.80 -6.71 -7.85
CA GLN A 168 9.69 -7.36 -6.87
C GLN A 168 10.32 -8.67 -7.39
N VAL A 169 10.39 -8.86 -8.71
CA VAL A 169 10.89 -10.11 -9.31
C VAL A 169 12.42 -10.17 -9.25
N GLU A 170 12.96 -11.32 -8.85
CA GLU A 170 14.40 -11.57 -8.87
C GLU A 170 14.98 -11.44 -10.28
N ASN A 171 16.21 -10.93 -10.39
CA ASN A 171 16.92 -10.74 -11.67
C ASN A 171 16.19 -9.85 -12.69
N ALA A 172 15.27 -9.00 -12.25
CA ALA A 172 14.65 -8.00 -13.11
C ALA A 172 15.65 -6.89 -13.47
N ASN A 173 15.61 -6.44 -14.73
CA ASN A 173 16.40 -5.32 -15.21
C ASN A 173 15.52 -4.07 -15.40
N ILE A 174 16.15 -2.91 -15.60
CA ILE A 174 15.44 -1.64 -15.70
C ILE A 174 14.45 -1.60 -16.87
N MET A 175 14.76 -2.26 -17.99
CA MET A 175 13.89 -2.30 -19.17
C MET A 175 12.61 -3.08 -18.87
N SER A 176 12.72 -4.29 -18.29
CA SER A 176 11.57 -5.12 -17.97
C SER A 176 10.68 -4.50 -16.88
N LEU A 177 11.27 -3.80 -15.91
CA LEU A 177 10.51 -3.03 -14.91
C LEU A 177 9.79 -1.84 -15.54
N ASN A 178 10.44 -1.12 -16.45
CA ASN A 178 9.82 -0.02 -17.19
C ASN A 178 8.66 -0.49 -18.07
N ASP A 179 8.79 -1.65 -18.72
CA ASP A 179 7.72 -2.24 -19.52
C ASP A 179 6.50 -2.59 -18.67
N LYS A 180 6.69 -3.12 -17.46
CA LYS A 180 5.60 -3.38 -16.50
C LYS A 180 4.86 -2.10 -16.11
N ILE A 181 5.58 -1.01 -15.83
CA ILE A 181 4.97 0.30 -15.53
C ILE A 181 4.18 0.81 -16.74
N ASN A 182 4.75 0.76 -17.94
CA ASN A 182 4.08 1.26 -19.15
C ASN A 182 2.86 0.42 -19.50
N ALA A 183 2.95 -0.90 -19.36
CA ALA A 183 1.80 -1.79 -19.52
C ALA A 183 0.69 -1.47 -18.52
N PHE A 184 1.03 -1.13 -17.27
CA PHE A 184 0.06 -0.72 -16.27
C PHE A 184 -0.61 0.62 -16.61
N LYS A 185 0.17 1.63 -17.03
CA LYS A 185 -0.38 2.91 -17.52
C LYS A 185 -1.40 2.71 -18.65
N ARG A 186 -1.05 1.89 -19.66
CA ARG A 186 -1.97 1.52 -20.75
C ARG A 186 -3.21 0.74 -20.28
N LYS A 187 -3.16 0.07 -19.13
CA LYS A 187 -4.35 -0.55 -18.52
C LYS A 187 -5.23 0.53 -17.89
N LEU A 188 -4.66 1.47 -17.16
CA LEU A 188 -5.38 2.61 -16.59
C LEU A 188 -6.09 3.42 -17.68
N ASP A 189 -5.40 3.76 -18.76
CA ASP A 189 -5.99 4.53 -19.88
C ASP A 189 -7.18 3.81 -20.53
N ARG A 190 -7.13 2.47 -20.57
CA ARG A 190 -8.25 1.65 -21.07
C ARG A 190 -9.38 1.51 -20.07
N TRP A 191 -9.11 1.62 -18.77
CA TRP A 191 -10.15 1.59 -17.74
C TRP A 191 -10.86 2.93 -17.63
N SER A 192 -10.17 4.05 -17.84
CA SER A 192 -10.79 5.38 -17.85
C SER A 192 -11.61 5.66 -19.11
N ALA A 193 -11.33 4.97 -20.22
CA ALA A 193 -12.09 5.09 -21.46
C ALA A 193 -13.36 4.21 -21.53
N ARG A 194 -13.67 3.48 -20.46
CA ARG A 194 -14.88 2.65 -20.34
C ARG A 194 -15.91 3.37 -19.47
#